data_AF-A0A3M6A428-F1
#
_entry.id   AF-A0A3M6A428-F1
#
_cell.length_a   1.000
_cell.length_b   1.000
_cell.length_c   1.000
_cell.angle_alpha   90.00
_cell.angle_beta   90.00
_cell.angle_gamma   90.00
#
_symmetry.space_group_name_H-M   'P 1'
#
loop_
_entity.id
_entity.type
_entity.pdbx_description
1 polymer ?
#
loop_
_entity_poly.entity_id
_entity_poly.type
_entity_poly.pdbx_seq_one_letter_code
_entity_poly.pdbx_strand_id
1 'polypeptide(L)'
;MLQELIMAGILDTVDQRTQLVGENRLEILMFRLAGRQLFAINVFKVQEVLQLPKLTLMPQRHSFVCGVVNLRGQTLPVIDLSQAIGMRPLVPGPGSTIIVTEYNRSVQAFLVGGVDRIVNMN
;
A
#
# COMPACT_ATOMS: atom_id res chain seq x y z
N MET A 1 18.52 -37.27 -7.02
CA MET A 1 17.49 -37.34 -5.95
C MET A 1 17.37 -36.06 -5.11
N LEU A 2 18.29 -35.70 -4.21
CA LEU A 2 18.16 -34.45 -3.42
C LEU A 2 18.23 -33.16 -4.27
N GLN A 3 19.07 -33.14 -5.30
CA GLN A 3 19.22 -31.99 -6.21
C GLN A 3 17.99 -31.77 -7.10
N GLU A 4 17.26 -32.83 -7.45
CA GLU A 4 16.02 -32.77 -8.24
C GLU A 4 14.85 -32.25 -7.40
N LEU A 5 14.78 -32.61 -6.11
CA LEU A 5 13.78 -32.06 -5.19
C LEU A 5 13.94 -30.55 -4.97
N ILE A 6 15.19 -30.08 -4.87
CA ILE A 6 15.50 -28.65 -4.74
C ILE A 6 15.11 -27.91 -6.05
N MET A 7 15.41 -28.50 -7.21
CA MET A 7 15.05 -27.91 -8.50
C MET A 7 13.53 -27.88 -8.71
N ALA A 8 12.80 -28.92 -8.29
CA ALA A 8 11.35 -28.97 -8.31
C ALA A 8 10.73 -27.87 -7.44
N GLY A 9 11.27 -27.64 -6.22
CA GLY A 9 10.79 -26.53 -5.36
C GLY A 9 11.10 -25.13 -5.92
N ILE A 10 12.20 -24.97 -6.66
CA ILE A 10 12.54 -23.72 -7.36
C ILE A 10 11.63 -23.53 -8.58
N LEU A 11 11.36 -24.58 -9.35
CA LEU A 11 10.41 -24.55 -10.47
C LEU A 11 8.99 -24.27 -9.98
N ASP A 12 8.56 -24.83 -8.84
CA ASP A 12 7.25 -24.55 -8.23
C ASP A 12 7.13 -23.10 -7.75
N THR A 13 8.20 -22.51 -7.21
CA THR A 13 8.20 -21.10 -6.81
C THR A 13 8.30 -20.13 -8.00
N VAL A 14 8.94 -20.56 -9.10
CA VAL A 14 8.91 -19.85 -10.38
C VAL A 14 7.52 -19.96 -11.01
N ASP A 15 6.88 -21.13 -10.95
CA ASP A 15 5.55 -21.41 -11.48
C ASP A 15 4.44 -20.68 -10.70
N GLN A 16 4.54 -20.59 -9.37
CA GLN A 16 3.65 -19.76 -8.58
C GLN A 16 3.77 -18.26 -8.93
N ARG A 17 4.98 -17.81 -9.30
CA ARG A 17 5.18 -16.43 -9.76
C ARG A 17 4.73 -16.21 -11.20
N THR A 18 4.86 -17.19 -12.11
CA THR A 18 4.40 -17.08 -13.51
C THR A 18 2.90 -17.33 -13.66
N GLN A 19 2.25 -18.11 -12.80
CA GLN A 19 0.79 -18.28 -12.79
C GLN A 19 0.04 -17.02 -12.36
N LEU A 20 0.64 -16.17 -11.51
CA LEU A 20 0.13 -14.82 -11.24
C LEU A 20 0.24 -13.89 -12.47
N VAL A 21 1.13 -14.19 -13.41
CA VAL A 21 1.32 -13.45 -14.67
C VAL A 21 0.40 -14.00 -15.78
N GLY A 22 0.00 -15.27 -15.70
CA GLY A 22 -0.70 -16.01 -16.77
C GLY A 22 -2.17 -15.68 -17.02
N GLU A 23 -2.86 -15.04 -16.08
CA GLU A 23 -4.29 -14.67 -16.26
C GLU A 23 -4.57 -13.16 -16.27
N ASN A 24 -3.54 -12.31 -16.20
CA ASN A 24 -3.68 -10.83 -16.16
C ASN A 24 -4.78 -10.35 -15.18
N ARG A 25 -4.94 -11.06 -14.05
CA ARG A 25 -5.93 -10.73 -13.01
C ARG A 25 -5.49 -9.46 -12.30
N LEU A 26 -6.05 -8.32 -12.70
CA LEU A 26 -5.77 -7.06 -12.05
C LEU A 26 -6.59 -6.96 -10.77
N GLU A 27 -5.94 -7.20 -9.63
CA GLU A 27 -6.53 -6.92 -8.32
C GLU A 27 -6.21 -5.50 -7.87
N ILE A 28 -7.26 -4.73 -7.57
CA ILE A 28 -7.14 -3.34 -7.13
C ILE A 28 -7.83 -3.15 -5.77
N LEU A 29 -7.13 -2.49 -4.85
CA LEU A 29 -7.68 -2.02 -3.60
C LEU A 29 -8.40 -0.68 -3.85
N MET A 30 -9.71 -0.68 -3.68
CA MET A 30 -10.55 0.51 -3.76
C MET A 30 -10.53 1.26 -2.42
N PHE A 31 -10.34 2.56 -2.45
CA PHE A 31 -10.30 3.42 -1.27
C PHE A 31 -10.87 4.80 -1.56
N ARG A 32 -11.01 5.61 -0.52
CA ARG A 32 -11.53 6.98 -0.58
C ARG A 32 -10.52 7.95 0.00
N LEU A 33 -10.47 9.14 -0.57
CA LEU A 33 -9.82 10.30 0.02
C LEU A 33 -10.90 11.11 0.75
N ALA A 34 -11.24 12.30 0.24
CA ALA A 34 -12.40 13.05 0.69
C ALA A 34 -13.66 12.67 -0.12
N GLY A 35 -14.82 12.66 0.54
CA GLY A 35 -16.12 12.49 -0.12
C GLY A 35 -16.40 11.07 -0.63
N ARG A 36 -17.18 10.96 -1.71
CA ARG A 36 -17.75 9.68 -2.22
C ARG A 36 -17.04 9.14 -3.47
N GLN A 37 -16.00 9.79 -3.96
CA GLN A 37 -15.23 9.29 -5.09
C GLN A 37 -14.38 8.09 -4.65
N LEU A 38 -14.33 7.06 -5.50
CA LEU A 38 -13.46 5.92 -5.32
C LEU A 38 -12.17 6.12 -6.11
N PHE A 39 -11.06 5.77 -5.46
CA PHE A 39 -9.73 5.66 -6.02
C PHE A 39 -9.28 4.21 -5.90
N ALA A 40 -8.22 3.85 -6.61
CA ALA A 40 -7.72 2.50 -6.66
C ALA A 40 -6.20 2.47 -6.67
N ILE A 41 -5.63 1.44 -6.07
CA ILE A 41 -4.22 1.09 -6.18
C ILE A 41 -4.09 -0.40 -6.47
N ASN A 42 -3.12 -0.78 -7.31
CA ASN A 42 -2.83 -2.18 -7.55
C ASN A 42 -2.41 -2.87 -6.24
N VAL A 43 -3.04 -3.99 -5.90
CA VAL A 43 -2.78 -4.74 -4.66
C VAL A 43 -1.32 -5.20 -4.56
N PHE A 44 -0.64 -5.48 -5.68
CA PHE A 44 0.80 -5.82 -5.69
C PHE A 44 1.71 -4.70 -5.18
N LYS A 45 1.21 -3.46 -5.08
CA LYS A 45 1.96 -2.35 -4.48
C LYS A 45 1.68 -2.18 -2.99
N VAL A 46 0.72 -2.92 -2.42
CA VAL A 46 0.29 -2.81 -1.04
C VAL A 46 0.97 -3.88 -0.20
N GLN A 47 1.68 -3.46 0.85
CA GLN A 47 2.24 -4.39 1.84
C GLN A 47 1.26 -4.65 2.99
N GLU A 48 0.58 -3.62 3.49
CA GLU A 48 -0.40 -3.72 4.56
C GLU A 48 -1.36 -2.53 4.58
N VAL A 49 -2.54 -2.71 5.19
CA VAL A 49 -3.55 -1.67 5.41
C VAL A 49 -3.84 -1.61 6.90
N LEU A 50 -3.69 -0.43 7.50
CA LEU A 50 -3.81 -0.23 8.95
C LEU A 50 -4.64 1.01 9.26
N GLN A 51 -5.38 0.99 10.36
CA GLN A 51 -5.95 2.23 10.92
C GLN A 51 -4.82 3.22 11.21
N LEU A 52 -5.04 4.52 10.97
CA LEU A 52 -4.04 5.55 11.16
C LEU A 52 -3.56 5.55 12.63
N PRO A 53 -2.29 5.16 12.89
CA PRO A 53 -1.75 5.23 14.24
C PRO A 53 -1.37 6.68 14.58
N LYS A 54 -1.04 6.91 15.85
CA LYS A 54 -0.45 8.18 16.27
C LYS A 54 0.85 8.42 15.50
N LEU A 55 0.93 9.56 14.83
CA LEU A 55 2.11 9.94 14.06
C LEU A 55 3.13 10.66 14.95
N THR A 56 4.40 10.41 14.67
CA THR A 56 5.49 11.25 15.17
C THR A 56 5.74 12.37 14.16
N LEU A 57 5.71 13.62 14.62
CA LEU A 57 5.92 14.78 13.77
C LEU A 57 7.41 14.93 13.42
N MET A 58 7.70 15.11 12.14
CA MET A 58 9.05 15.43 11.66
C MET A 58 9.22 16.94 11.43
N PRO A 59 10.25 17.57 12.02
CA PRO A 59 10.63 18.94 11.68
C PRO A 59 11.01 19.06 10.19
N GLN A 60 10.76 20.23 9.59
CA GLN A 60 11.18 20.57 8.21
C GLN A 60 10.71 19.58 7.12
N ARG A 61 9.66 18.80 7.41
CA ARG A 61 9.04 17.87 6.47
C ARG A 61 8.45 18.60 5.26
N HIS A 62 8.40 17.91 4.12
CA HIS A 62 7.61 18.37 2.98
C HIS A 62 6.13 18.52 3.40
N SER A 63 5.41 19.49 2.83
CA SER A 63 4.03 19.81 3.24
C SER A 63 3.06 18.63 3.14
N PHE A 64 3.33 17.69 2.22
CA PHE A 64 2.52 16.49 2.00
C PHE A 64 2.80 15.36 3.00
N VAL A 65 3.86 15.46 3.80
CA VAL A 65 4.22 14.42 4.77
C VAL A 65 3.51 14.71 6.09
N CYS A 66 2.59 13.84 6.50
CA CYS A 66 1.84 13.90 7.76
C CYS A 66 2.67 13.58 9.00
N GLY A 67 3.85 12.97 8.81
CA GLY A 67 4.78 12.61 9.87
C GLY A 67 5.41 11.26 9.54
N VAL A 68 5.83 10.55 10.58
CA VAL A 68 6.31 9.17 10.47
C VAL A 68 5.58 8.25 11.42
N VAL A 69 5.57 6.97 11.06
CA VAL A 69 5.12 5.87 11.90
C VAL A 69 6.26 4.86 12.03
N ASN A 70 6.40 4.22 13.19
CA ASN A 70 7.25 3.05 13.32
C ASN A 70 6.39 1.79 13.17
N LEU A 71 6.66 1.01 12.12
CA LEU A 71 6.02 -0.29 11.87
C LEU A 71 7.09 -1.38 11.88
N ARG A 72 6.99 -2.29 12.86
CA ARG A 72 7.89 -3.45 13.01
C ARG A 72 9.38 -3.05 12.99
N GLY A 73 9.72 -1.93 13.65
CA GLY A 73 11.08 -1.41 13.74
C GLY A 73 11.52 -0.54 12.55
N GLN A 74 10.69 -0.39 11.52
CA GLN A 74 10.96 0.48 10.38
C GLN A 74 10.20 1.80 10.52
N THR A 75 10.92 2.91 10.36
CA THR A 75 10.32 4.26 10.36
C THR A 75 9.88 4.60 8.93
N LEU A 76 8.57 4.71 8.72
CA LEU A 76 7.99 4.99 7.42
C LEU A 76 7.41 6.40 7.37
N PRO A 77 7.62 7.15 6.28
CA PRO A 77 6.91 8.41 6.06
C PRO A 77 5.42 8.13 5.81
N VAL A 78 4.57 8.92 6.44
CA VAL A 78 3.13 8.94 6.16
C VAL A 78 2.83 10.17 5.30
N ILE A 79 2.30 9.96 4.10
CA ILE A 79 2.05 10.98 3.09
C ILE A 79 0.54 11.18 2.95
N ASP A 80 0.04 12.41 3.02
CA ASP A 80 -1.34 12.75 2.65
C ASP A 80 -1.51 12.54 1.14
N LEU A 81 -2.15 11.44 0.75
CA LEU A 81 -2.32 11.12 -0.65
C LEU A 81 -3.24 12.10 -1.37
N SER A 82 -4.26 12.63 -0.68
CA SER A 82 -5.17 13.64 -1.23
C SER A 82 -4.38 14.88 -1.61
N GLN A 83 -3.55 15.37 -0.69
CA GLN A 83 -2.70 16.53 -0.96
C GLN A 83 -1.66 16.25 -2.05
N ALA A 84 -1.03 15.08 -2.02
CA ALA A 84 0.02 14.71 -2.96
C ALA A 84 -0.47 14.64 -4.43
N ILE A 85 -1.75 14.35 -4.67
CA ILE A 85 -2.36 14.33 -6.01
C ILE A 85 -3.06 15.65 -6.38
N GLY A 86 -2.85 16.72 -5.60
CA GLY A 86 -3.37 18.06 -5.88
C GLY A 86 -4.79 18.33 -5.36
N MET A 87 -5.33 17.47 -4.50
CA MET A 87 -6.62 17.70 -3.82
C MET A 87 -6.42 18.38 -2.46
N ARG A 88 -7.52 18.71 -1.78
CA ARG A 88 -7.47 19.28 -0.43
C ARG A 88 -6.88 18.27 0.56
N PRO A 89 -6.08 18.72 1.56
CA PRO A 89 -5.59 17.84 2.62
C PRO A 89 -6.72 17.14 3.36
N LEU A 90 -6.46 15.91 3.79
CA LEU A 90 -7.39 15.17 4.63
C LEU A 90 -7.33 15.70 6.06
N VAL A 91 -8.50 15.73 6.71
CA VAL A 91 -8.60 15.89 8.15
C VAL A 91 -8.75 14.49 8.73
N PRO A 92 -7.74 13.95 9.44
CA PRO A 92 -7.83 12.61 9.99
C PRO A 92 -8.99 12.46 10.97
N GLY A 93 -9.72 11.35 10.88
CA GLY A 93 -10.80 10.98 11.77
C GLY A 93 -10.76 9.49 12.14
N PRO A 94 -11.77 8.98 12.86
CA PRO A 94 -11.78 7.60 13.37
C PRO A 94 -11.68 6.50 12.30
N GLY A 95 -12.01 6.79 11.04
CA GLY A 95 -11.90 5.84 9.92
C GLY A 95 -10.66 6.03 9.04
N SER A 96 -9.81 7.02 9.36
CA SER A 96 -8.62 7.28 8.56
C SER A 96 -7.67 6.10 8.60
N THR A 97 -7.23 5.70 7.42
CA THR A 97 -6.45 4.48 7.22
C THR A 97 -5.14 4.87 6.54
N ILE A 98 -4.07 4.13 6.82
CA ILE A 98 -2.85 4.17 6.04
C ILE A 98 -2.75 2.92 5.16
N ILE A 99 -2.42 3.12 3.89
CA ILE A 99 -2.05 2.04 2.97
C ILE A 99 -0.53 2.06 2.87
N VAL A 100 0.13 1.04 3.44
CA VAL A 100 1.58 0.87 3.33
C VAL A 100 1.88 0.28 1.98
N THR A 101 2.76 0.94 1.23
CA THR A 101 3.06 0.63 -0.16
C THR A 101 4.55 0.51 -0.38
N GLU A 102 4.93 -0.28 -1.38
CA GLU A 102 6.31 -0.36 -1.85
C GLU A 102 6.41 -0.03 -3.33
N TYR A 103 7.31 0.91 -3.65
CA TYR A 103 7.64 1.26 -5.02
C TYR A 103 9.13 1.56 -5.14
N ASN A 104 9.79 0.97 -6.13
CA ASN A 104 11.24 1.10 -6.35
C ASN A 104 12.09 0.87 -5.10
N ARG A 105 11.74 -0.15 -4.30
CA ARG A 105 12.39 -0.52 -3.02
C ARG A 105 12.26 0.53 -1.91
N SER A 106 11.45 1.56 -2.12
CA SER A 106 11.05 2.51 -1.08
C SER A 106 9.71 2.08 -0.50
N VAL A 107 9.60 2.11 0.82
CA VAL A 107 8.37 1.81 1.55
C VAL A 107 7.83 3.09 2.16
N GLN A 108 6.56 3.38 1.89
CA GLN A 108 5.87 4.57 2.36
C GLN A 108 4.41 4.25 2.69
N ALA A 109 3.83 5.02 3.58
CA ALA A 109 2.43 4.91 3.94
C ALA A 109 1.63 6.07 3.35
N PHE A 110 0.53 5.78 2.66
CA PHE A 110 -0.41 6.78 2.18
C PHE A 110 -1.58 6.91 3.16
N LEU A 111 -1.75 8.10 3.73
CA LEU A 111 -2.97 8.46 4.45
C LEU A 111 -4.12 8.59 3.45
N VAL A 112 -5.19 7.84 3.70
CA VAL A 112 -6.45 7.87 2.97
C VAL A 112 -7.63 8.06 3.93
N GLY A 113 -8.77 8.46 3.41
CA GLY A 113 -10.00 8.64 4.19
C GLY A 113 -10.59 7.31 4.68
N GLY A 114 -10.37 6.22 3.94
CA GLY A 114 -10.73 4.86 4.31
C GLY A 114 -10.64 3.90 3.12
N VAL A 115 -10.52 2.61 3.40
CA VAL A 115 -10.57 1.54 2.39
C VAL A 115 -12.00 1.01 2.20
N ASP A 116 -12.34 0.54 0.99
CA ASP A 116 -13.67 0.02 0.65
C ASP A 116 -13.62 -1.50 0.45
N ARG A 117 -13.01 -1.96 -0.64
CA ARG A 117 -12.93 -3.38 -1.00
C ARG A 117 -11.79 -3.64 -1.99
N ILE A 118 -11.42 -4.91 -2.16
CA ILE A 118 -10.60 -5.35 -3.30
C ILE A 118 -11.53 -5.76 -4.43
N VAL A 119 -11.20 -5.35 -5.66
CA VAL A 119 -11.92 -5.75 -6.88
C VAL A 119 -10.95 -6.46 -7.80
N ASN A 120 -11.41 -7.57 -8.37
CA ASN A 120 -10.74 -8.25 -9.45
C ASN A 120 -11.31 -7.75 -10.79
N MET A 121 -10.44 -7.24 -11.66
CA MET A 121 -10.78 -6.81 -13.02
C MET A 121 -10.37 -7.91 -14.01
N ASN A 122 -11.35 -8.75 -14.37
CA ASN A 122 -11.28 -9.72 -15.46
C ASN A 122 -12.21 -9.29 -16.59
#